data_AF-A0A538QVM5-F1
#
_entry.id   AF-A0A538QVM5-F1
#
_cell.length_a   1.000
_cell.length_b   1.000
_cell.length_c   1.000
_cell.angle_alpha   90.00
_cell.angle_beta   90.00
_cell.angle_gamma   90.00
#
_symmetry.space_group_name_H-M   'P 1'
#
loop_
_entity.id
_entity.type
_entity.pdbx_description
1 polymer ?
#
loop_
_entity_poly.entity_id
_entity_poly.type
_entity_poly.pdbx_seq_one_letter_code
_entity_poly.pdbx_strand_id
1 'polypeptide(L)'
;MSIDLPCDWKSGFLMDPTNKQRCGYLTAFNGLDLGTEPTKTADEYKISVFTPFNAEAPEYTQAAPTQNDDGLRTIDCIGILDHFSWGGGAGDPICIGAYVSTEFANQLKAKQKTSLSTTAIKKLGWWVVNYDVENKAWFEEAFPKTSDGFVAGQLNAQGGKSVALQIADQPTIIAPNIDVQVFQVYFEIVPGANATYALRFAQGKTKPFVKGWGLQVGKIAKDKLAS
;
A
#
# COMPACT_ATOMS: atom_id res chain seq x y z
N MET A 1 0.28 13.61 14.72
CA MET A 1 1.34 13.64 13.68
C MET A 1 0.81 12.87 12.51
N SER A 2 0.45 13.62 11.47
CA SER A 2 0.12 13.10 10.14
C SER A 2 1.35 12.54 9.45
N ILE A 3 1.12 11.61 8.54
CA ILE A 3 2.11 10.98 7.67
C ILE A 3 1.72 11.32 6.24
N ASP A 4 2.66 11.82 5.46
CA ASP A 4 2.50 12.11 4.04
C ASP A 4 3.79 11.74 3.30
N LEU A 5 3.69 10.76 2.41
CA LEU A 5 4.81 10.05 1.82
C LEU A 5 4.64 10.03 0.28
N PRO A 6 5.01 11.12 -0.41
CA PRO A 6 5.12 11.10 -1.87
C PRO A 6 6.23 10.14 -2.28
N CYS A 7 5.92 9.27 -3.24
CA CYS A 7 6.80 8.22 -3.74
C CYS A 7 7.09 8.47 -5.23
N ASP A 8 8.36 8.32 -5.63
CA ASP A 8 8.71 8.39 -7.04
C ASP A 8 8.42 7.06 -7.72
N TRP A 9 7.20 6.95 -8.25
CA TRP A 9 6.74 5.73 -8.90
C TRP A 9 7.55 5.40 -10.17
N LYS A 10 8.11 6.41 -10.85
CA LYS A 10 8.88 6.23 -12.09
C LYS A 10 10.17 5.46 -11.86
N SER A 11 10.84 5.71 -10.73
CA SER A 11 12.07 5.00 -10.34
C SER A 11 11.91 3.47 -10.25
N GLY A 12 10.67 2.99 -10.02
CA GLY A 12 10.40 1.55 -10.03
C GLY A 12 10.48 0.93 -11.43
N PHE A 13 10.19 1.68 -12.49
CA PHE A 13 10.27 1.18 -13.86
C PHE A 13 11.58 1.54 -14.56
N LEU A 14 12.10 2.73 -14.25
CA LEU A 14 13.35 3.26 -14.76
C LEU A 14 14.23 3.60 -13.58
N MET A 15 15.19 2.75 -13.27
CA MET A 15 16.07 2.99 -12.14
C MET A 15 16.86 4.30 -12.34
N ASP A 16 16.71 5.23 -11.40
CA ASP A 16 17.57 6.41 -11.30
C ASP A 16 18.55 6.22 -10.13
N PRO A 17 19.77 5.72 -10.38
CA PRO A 17 20.75 5.48 -9.32
C PRO A 17 21.33 6.79 -8.75
N THR A 18 21.11 7.93 -9.43
CA THR A 18 21.67 9.23 -9.03
C THR A 18 20.77 9.89 -7.99
N ASN A 19 19.45 9.79 -8.19
CA ASN A 19 18.45 10.39 -7.31
C ASN A 19 17.91 9.35 -6.33
N LYS A 20 18.33 9.45 -5.06
CA LYS A 20 17.88 8.56 -3.98
C LYS A 20 16.51 9.00 -3.47
N GLN A 21 15.48 8.66 -4.24
CA GLN A 21 14.09 9.00 -3.97
C GLN A 21 13.39 7.92 -3.15
N ARG A 22 12.29 8.31 -2.49
CA ARG A 22 11.39 7.37 -1.83
C ARG A 22 10.69 6.49 -2.86
N CYS A 23 10.64 5.18 -2.62
CA CYS A 23 9.91 4.23 -3.44
C CYS A 23 8.83 3.53 -2.61
N GLY A 24 7.65 3.31 -3.18
CA GLY A 24 6.57 2.62 -2.51
C GLY A 24 5.94 1.55 -3.39
N TYR A 25 5.47 0.48 -2.78
CA TYR A 25 4.92 -0.69 -3.44
C TYR A 25 3.61 -1.10 -2.79
N LEU A 26 2.59 -1.35 -3.59
CA LEU A 26 1.33 -1.98 -3.18
C LEU A 26 1.49 -3.49 -3.31
N THR A 27 1.51 -4.22 -2.21
CA THR A 27 1.83 -5.66 -2.22
C THR A 27 0.61 -6.57 -2.25
N ALA A 28 -0.55 -6.07 -1.82
CA ALA A 28 -1.83 -6.81 -1.88
C ALA A 28 -3.02 -5.85 -1.81
N PHE A 29 -4.11 -6.22 -2.50
CA PHE A 29 -5.40 -5.56 -2.41
C PHE A 29 -6.48 -6.62 -2.65
N ASN A 30 -7.11 -7.09 -1.57
CA ASN A 30 -8.15 -8.11 -1.64
C ASN A 30 -9.41 -7.59 -0.96
N GLY A 31 -10.56 -7.77 -1.59
CA GLY A 31 -11.83 -7.22 -1.11
C GLY A 31 -12.77 -6.88 -2.27
N LEU A 32 -13.79 -6.08 -2.00
CA LEU A 32 -14.77 -5.57 -2.98
C LEU A 32 -15.46 -6.67 -3.82
N ASP A 33 -15.49 -7.89 -3.29
CA ASP A 33 -15.94 -9.10 -3.99
C ASP A 33 -15.28 -9.25 -5.38
N LEU A 34 -14.01 -8.86 -5.50
CA LEU A 34 -13.17 -9.18 -6.66
C LEU A 34 -13.11 -10.70 -6.79
N GLY A 35 -13.52 -11.24 -7.95
CA GLY A 35 -13.65 -12.68 -8.15
C GLY A 35 -12.32 -13.41 -7.95
N THR A 36 -11.28 -12.93 -8.65
CA THR A 36 -9.88 -13.32 -8.40
C THR A 36 -9.23 -12.22 -7.56
N GLU A 37 -8.51 -12.60 -6.50
CA GLU A 37 -7.86 -11.66 -5.60
C GLU A 37 -6.52 -11.17 -6.18
N PRO A 38 -6.31 -9.85 -6.35
CA PRO A 38 -5.04 -9.26 -6.76
C PRO A 38 -3.91 -9.56 -5.76
N THR A 39 -2.99 -10.42 -6.17
CA THR A 39 -1.81 -10.76 -5.37
C THR A 39 -0.54 -10.65 -6.20
N LYS A 40 0.58 -10.32 -5.56
CA LYS A 40 1.91 -10.27 -6.20
C LYS A 40 2.39 -11.62 -6.75
N THR A 41 1.70 -12.71 -6.42
CA THR A 41 2.01 -14.08 -6.90
C THR A 41 1.16 -14.49 -8.11
N ALA A 42 0.12 -13.71 -8.45
CA ALA A 42 -0.71 -13.97 -9.61
C ALA A 42 -0.14 -13.22 -10.83
N ASP A 43 0.30 -13.94 -11.85
CA ASP A 43 1.01 -13.38 -13.01
C ASP A 43 0.20 -12.29 -13.74
N GLU A 44 -1.13 -12.38 -13.74
CA GLU A 44 -2.03 -11.38 -14.33
C GLU A 44 -2.04 -10.02 -13.61
N TYR A 45 -1.69 -9.97 -12.32
CA TYR A 45 -1.69 -8.74 -11.52
C TYR A 45 -0.29 -8.27 -11.12
N LYS A 46 0.69 -9.16 -11.26
CA LYS A 46 2.06 -8.94 -10.84
C LYS A 46 2.76 -7.94 -11.76
N ILE A 47 3.40 -6.96 -11.13
CA ILE A 47 4.36 -6.06 -11.75
C ILE A 47 5.69 -6.26 -11.04
N SER A 48 6.72 -6.62 -11.81
CA SER A 48 8.11 -6.72 -11.33
C SER A 48 8.82 -5.41 -11.61
N VAL A 49 9.26 -4.73 -10.53
CA VAL A 49 9.84 -3.37 -10.59
C VAL A 49 11.10 -3.28 -9.77
N PHE A 50 11.94 -2.29 -10.06
CA PHE A 50 13.15 -2.03 -9.30
C PHE A 50 12.85 -1.59 -7.86
N THR A 51 13.72 -2.02 -6.96
CA THR A 51 13.76 -1.50 -5.60
C THR A 51 15.18 -1.14 -5.19
N PRO A 52 15.39 0.05 -4.61
CA PRO A 52 16.71 0.43 -4.15
C PRO A 52 17.08 -0.21 -2.80
N PHE A 53 16.13 -0.88 -2.14
CA PHE A 53 16.36 -1.51 -0.84
C PHE A 53 17.33 -2.69 -0.96
N ASN A 54 18.43 -2.60 -0.22
CA ASN A 54 19.58 -3.47 -0.40
C ASN A 54 19.95 -4.29 0.84
N ALA A 55 19.16 -4.25 1.92
CA ALA A 55 19.36 -5.14 3.05
C ALA A 55 19.01 -6.59 2.67
N GLU A 56 19.61 -7.56 3.36
CA GLU A 56 19.41 -8.99 3.09
C GLU A 56 17.96 -9.43 3.32
N ALA A 57 17.31 -8.93 4.38
CA ALA A 57 15.93 -9.23 4.69
C ALA A 57 15.18 -7.95 5.11
N PRO A 58 14.04 -7.63 4.49
CA PRO A 58 13.15 -6.58 4.98
C PRO A 58 12.43 -7.06 6.26
N GLU A 59 12.10 -6.12 7.14
CA GLU A 59 11.23 -6.37 8.29
C GLU A 59 9.80 -6.67 7.82
N TYR A 60 9.35 -6.02 6.75
CA TYR A 60 8.08 -6.34 6.11
C TYR A 60 8.19 -7.62 5.29
N THR A 61 7.75 -8.74 5.86
CA THR A 61 7.90 -10.08 5.27
C THR A 61 7.16 -10.31 3.95
N GLN A 62 6.20 -9.44 3.61
CA GLN A 62 5.52 -9.50 2.31
C GLN A 62 6.35 -8.85 1.20
N ALA A 63 7.31 -7.99 1.55
CA ALA A 63 8.37 -7.59 0.62
C ALA A 63 9.35 -8.76 0.48
N ALA A 64 9.57 -9.17 -0.76
CA ALA A 64 10.58 -10.17 -1.09
C ALA A 64 11.46 -9.65 -2.24
N PRO A 65 12.32 -8.64 -1.97
CA PRO A 65 13.25 -8.17 -2.98
C PRO A 65 14.17 -9.30 -3.43
N THR A 66 14.29 -9.49 -4.74
CA THR A 66 15.21 -10.44 -5.36
C THR A 66 16.27 -9.69 -6.15
N GLN A 67 17.38 -10.34 -6.47
CA GLN A 67 18.40 -9.79 -7.33
C GLN A 67 18.24 -10.41 -8.72
N ASN A 68 18.20 -9.57 -9.76
CA ASN A 68 18.20 -10.03 -11.15
C ASN A 68 19.62 -10.36 -11.63
N ASP A 69 19.74 -10.84 -12.87
CA ASP A 69 21.01 -11.25 -13.48
C ASP A 69 22.02 -10.09 -13.60
N ASP A 70 21.54 -8.85 -13.69
CA ASP A 70 22.36 -7.62 -13.75
C ASP A 70 22.81 -7.12 -12.36
N GLY A 71 22.46 -7.85 -11.31
CA GLY A 71 22.75 -7.48 -9.93
C GLY A 71 21.88 -6.36 -9.35
N LEU A 72 20.82 -5.98 -10.06
CA LEU A 72 19.84 -5.01 -9.62
C LEU A 72 18.76 -5.69 -8.77
N ARG A 73 18.26 -4.96 -7.77
CA ARG A 73 17.22 -5.46 -6.88
C ARG A 73 15.85 -5.15 -7.46
N THR A 74 14.98 -6.16 -7.51
CA THR A 74 13.59 -6.05 -7.97
C THR A 74 12.62 -6.58 -6.93
N ILE A 75 11.36 -6.19 -7.04
CA ILE A 75 10.27 -6.67 -6.19
C ILE A 75 9.02 -6.89 -7.04
N ASP A 76 8.32 -7.99 -6.73
CA ASP A 76 6.99 -8.26 -7.26
C ASP A 76 5.92 -7.59 -6.40
N CYS A 77 5.05 -6.82 -7.04
CA CYS A 77 3.96 -6.09 -6.40
C CYS A 77 2.72 -6.07 -7.32
N ILE A 78 1.59 -5.54 -6.85
CA ILE A 78 0.40 -5.32 -7.69
C ILE A 78 0.26 -3.86 -8.15
N GLY A 79 1.18 -3.01 -7.70
CA GLY A 79 1.27 -1.61 -8.10
C GLY A 79 2.41 -0.88 -7.42
N ILE A 80 2.82 0.24 -8.01
CA ILE A 80 3.82 1.15 -7.45
C ILE A 80 3.09 2.35 -6.86
N LEU A 81 3.43 2.72 -5.64
CA LEU A 81 2.81 3.87 -4.99
C LEU A 81 3.33 5.17 -5.60
N ASP A 82 2.39 6.08 -5.85
CA ASP A 82 2.61 7.49 -6.11
C ASP A 82 2.57 8.27 -4.79
N HIS A 83 1.63 7.93 -3.92
CA HIS A 83 1.53 8.56 -2.60
C HIS A 83 0.89 7.63 -1.57
N PHE A 84 1.30 7.84 -0.32
CA PHE A 84 0.66 7.29 0.87
C PHE A 84 0.46 8.42 1.88
N SER A 85 -0.74 8.58 2.43
CA SER A 85 -0.97 9.51 3.52
C SER A 85 -1.93 8.97 4.59
N TRP A 86 -1.76 9.45 5.81
CA TRP A 86 -2.59 9.09 6.96
C TRP A 86 -2.57 10.21 8.01
N GLY A 87 -3.74 10.62 8.50
CA GLY A 87 -3.87 11.71 9.48
C GLY A 87 -3.22 11.43 10.84
N GLY A 88 -2.96 10.16 11.15
CA GLY A 88 -2.27 9.73 12.36
C GLY A 88 -3.19 9.38 13.53
N GLY A 89 -4.50 9.59 13.37
CA GLY A 89 -5.56 9.18 14.29
C GLY A 89 -6.10 7.79 14.00
N ALA A 90 -6.65 7.15 15.04
CA ALA A 90 -7.13 5.78 14.96
C ALA A 90 -8.31 5.59 13.99
N GLY A 91 -9.11 6.62 13.73
CA GLY A 91 -10.21 6.59 12.76
C GLY A 91 -9.88 7.26 11.43
N ASP A 92 -8.68 7.86 11.29
CA ASP A 92 -8.33 8.62 10.11
C ASP A 92 -8.17 7.68 8.91
N PRO A 93 -8.65 8.07 7.71
CA PRO A 93 -8.43 7.30 6.50
C PRO A 93 -6.95 7.18 6.17
N ILE A 94 -6.57 6.04 5.63
CA ILE A 94 -5.32 5.86 4.89
C ILE A 94 -5.65 6.12 3.42
N CYS A 95 -4.94 7.05 2.80
CA CYS A 95 -5.09 7.40 1.40
C CYS A 95 -3.91 6.84 0.60
N ILE A 96 -4.20 6.12 -0.48
CA ILE A 96 -3.19 5.49 -1.33
C ILE A 96 -3.46 5.83 -2.78
N GLY A 97 -2.45 6.38 -3.45
CA GLY A 97 -2.36 6.46 -4.89
C GLY A 97 -1.32 5.48 -5.40
N ALA A 98 -1.69 4.68 -6.38
CA ALA A 98 -0.80 3.69 -6.98
C ALA A 98 -1.02 3.57 -8.49
N TYR A 99 0.03 3.20 -9.20
CA TYR A 99 -0.01 2.76 -10.58
C TYR A 99 -0.05 1.24 -10.63
N VAL A 100 -1.13 0.67 -11.16
CA VAL A 100 -1.40 -0.77 -11.16
C VAL A 100 -1.48 -1.33 -12.58
N SER A 101 -1.48 -2.66 -12.72
CA SER A 101 -1.56 -3.33 -14.02
C SER A 101 -2.88 -3.04 -14.73
N THR A 102 -2.90 -3.25 -16.04
CA THR A 102 -4.10 -3.08 -16.87
C THR A 102 -5.21 -4.02 -16.42
N GLU A 103 -4.88 -5.28 -16.11
CA GLU A 103 -5.78 -6.32 -15.65
C GLU A 103 -6.42 -5.94 -14.31
N PHE A 104 -5.63 -5.49 -13.34
CA PHE A 104 -6.16 -5.09 -12.04
C PHE A 104 -7.06 -3.86 -12.17
N ALA A 105 -6.64 -2.84 -12.93
CA ALA A 105 -7.45 -1.66 -13.19
C ALA A 105 -8.78 -1.99 -13.88
N ASN A 106 -8.76 -2.88 -14.87
CA ASN A 106 -9.96 -3.32 -15.58
C ASN A 106 -10.92 -4.07 -14.64
N GLN A 107 -10.41 -4.90 -13.74
CA GLN A 107 -11.22 -5.59 -12.73
C GLN A 107 -11.92 -4.59 -11.79
N LEU A 108 -11.19 -3.58 -11.32
CA LEU A 108 -11.74 -2.51 -10.49
C LEU A 108 -12.79 -1.68 -11.25
N LYS A 109 -12.52 -1.30 -12.51
CA LYS A 109 -13.47 -0.57 -13.38
C LYS A 109 -14.75 -1.36 -13.61
N ALA A 110 -14.64 -2.67 -13.86
CA ALA A 110 -15.81 -3.54 -14.03
C ALA A 110 -16.66 -3.60 -12.75
N LYS A 111 -16.03 -3.63 -11.57
CA LYS A 111 -16.73 -3.58 -10.28
C LYS A 111 -17.41 -2.25 -10.01
N GLN A 112 -16.77 -1.13 -10.34
CA GLN A 112 -17.41 0.19 -10.21
C GLN A 112 -18.68 0.32 -11.07
N LYS A 113 -18.70 -0.30 -12.26
CA LYS A 113 -19.86 -0.26 -13.18
C LYS A 113 -21.03 -1.15 -12.75
N THR A 114 -20.78 -2.21 -11.97
CA THR A 114 -21.78 -3.24 -11.64
C THR A 114 -22.41 -3.08 -10.25
N SER A 115 -22.14 -1.95 -9.58
CA SER A 115 -22.41 -1.69 -8.16
C SER A 115 -21.52 -2.52 -7.23
N LEU A 116 -20.84 -1.83 -6.31
CA LEU A 116 -20.07 -2.48 -5.25
C LEU A 116 -21.04 -3.10 -4.23
N SER A 117 -21.18 -4.42 -4.25
CA SER A 117 -21.93 -5.19 -3.24
C SER A 117 -21.37 -5.03 -1.82
N THR A 118 -20.08 -4.66 -1.73
CA THR A 118 -19.38 -4.41 -0.48
C THR A 118 -18.29 -3.37 -0.69
N THR A 119 -18.01 -2.61 0.36
CA THR A 119 -16.85 -1.71 0.45
C THR A 119 -15.69 -2.35 1.22
N ALA A 120 -15.86 -3.58 1.71
CA ALA A 120 -14.88 -4.24 2.55
C ALA A 120 -13.59 -4.57 1.80
N ILE A 121 -12.47 -4.20 2.39
CA ILE A 121 -11.12 -4.60 2.00
C ILE A 121 -10.65 -5.59 3.07
N LYS A 122 -10.41 -6.84 2.66
CA LYS A 122 -10.03 -7.95 3.55
C LYS A 122 -8.53 -8.02 3.79
N LYS A 123 -7.72 -7.69 2.78
CA LYS A 123 -6.26 -7.61 2.88
C LYS A 123 -5.75 -6.43 2.07
N LEU A 124 -5.03 -5.55 2.73
CA LEU A 124 -4.30 -4.45 2.12
C LEU A 124 -2.88 -4.47 2.67
N GLY A 125 -1.90 -4.47 1.77
CA GLY A 125 -0.49 -4.46 2.12
C GLY A 125 0.26 -3.43 1.29
N TRP A 126 1.19 -2.73 1.92
CA TRP A 126 2.07 -1.78 1.26
C TRP A 126 3.45 -1.80 1.90
N TRP A 127 4.43 -1.32 1.14
CA TRP A 127 5.80 -1.20 1.58
C TRP A 127 6.41 0.07 1.03
N VAL A 128 6.90 0.95 1.90
CA VAL A 128 7.57 2.19 1.51
C VAL A 128 9.00 2.15 2.03
N VAL A 129 9.95 2.47 1.16
CA VAL A 129 11.38 2.56 1.46
C VAL A 129 11.91 3.94 1.10
N ASN A 130 12.89 4.39 1.86
CA ASN A 130 13.49 5.71 1.66
C ASN A 130 14.97 5.68 2.06
N TYR A 131 15.69 6.72 1.66
CA TYR A 131 17.11 6.83 1.87
C TYR A 131 17.42 7.76 3.05
N ASP A 132 18.10 7.21 4.04
CA ASP A 132 18.66 7.97 5.14
C ASP A 132 19.98 8.59 4.69
N VAL A 133 19.97 9.91 4.45
CA VAL A 133 21.16 10.65 3.98
C VAL A 133 22.26 10.68 5.04
N GLU A 134 21.90 10.74 6.32
CA GLU A 134 22.84 10.80 7.45
C GLU A 134 23.56 9.45 7.61
N ASN A 135 22.80 8.36 7.61
CA ASN A 135 23.33 7.01 7.77
C ASN A 135 23.76 6.35 6.44
N LYS A 136 23.58 7.06 5.32
CA LYS A 136 23.87 6.61 3.96
C LYS A 136 23.29 5.23 3.63
N ALA A 137 22.05 4.99 4.05
CA ALA A 137 21.45 3.67 3.97
C ALA A 137 19.96 3.74 3.64
N TRP A 138 19.49 2.78 2.86
CA TRP A 138 18.06 2.55 2.66
C TRP A 138 17.43 1.99 3.92
N PHE A 139 16.20 2.40 4.21
CA PHE A 139 15.41 1.93 5.34
C PHE A 139 13.95 1.80 4.96
N GLU A 140 13.22 0.99 5.72
CA GLU A 140 11.77 0.84 5.58
C GLU A 140 11.06 1.95 6.33
N GLU A 141 10.32 2.77 5.58
CA GLU A 141 9.65 3.95 6.09
C GLU A 141 8.22 3.68 6.51
N ALA A 142 7.46 2.83 5.81
CA ALA A 142 6.08 2.53 6.19
C ALA A 142 5.59 1.16 5.71
N PHE A 143 4.90 0.41 6.59
CA PHE A 143 4.18 -0.82 6.26
C PHE A 143 3.25 -1.28 7.40
N PRO A 144 2.28 -2.19 7.14
CA PRO A 144 1.51 -2.87 8.18
C PRO A 144 2.36 -3.79 9.05
N LYS A 145 2.43 -3.52 10.36
CA LYS A 145 3.15 -4.35 11.34
C LYS A 145 2.19 -5.34 12.01
N THR A 146 1.63 -6.23 11.21
CA THR A 146 0.75 -7.32 11.65
C THR A 146 1.44 -8.67 11.41
N SER A 147 0.92 -9.75 11.99
CA SER A 147 1.52 -11.09 11.84
C SER A 147 1.52 -11.60 10.40
N ASP A 148 0.57 -11.16 9.58
CA ASP A 148 0.45 -11.53 8.17
C ASP A 148 0.90 -10.40 7.21
N GLY A 149 1.22 -9.21 7.73
CA GLY A 149 1.63 -8.05 6.94
C GLY A 149 0.47 -7.33 6.25
N PHE A 150 -0.78 -7.60 6.61
CA PHE A 150 -1.94 -6.93 6.02
C PHE A 150 -2.81 -6.24 7.05
N VAL A 151 -3.53 -5.21 6.59
CA VAL A 151 -4.67 -4.64 7.31
C VAL A 151 -5.96 -4.93 6.58
N ALA A 152 -7.09 -4.87 7.29
CA ALA A 152 -8.42 -4.91 6.71
C ALA A 152 -9.21 -3.66 7.10
N GLY A 153 -10.20 -3.30 6.28
CA GLY A 153 -11.02 -2.13 6.50
C GLY A 153 -12.13 -2.03 5.47
N GLN A 154 -12.55 -0.81 5.18
CA GLN A 154 -13.58 -0.53 4.20
C GLN A 154 -13.22 0.75 3.44
N LEU A 155 -13.59 0.81 2.16
CA LEU A 155 -13.48 2.05 1.40
C LEU A 155 -14.21 3.17 2.14
N ASN A 156 -13.56 4.32 2.25
CA ASN A 156 -14.16 5.49 2.84
C ASN A 156 -15.36 5.92 1.98
N ALA A 157 -16.51 6.14 2.60
CA ALA A 157 -17.70 6.65 1.93
C ALA A 157 -18.04 8.02 2.54
N GLN A 158 -17.47 9.08 1.96
CA GLN A 158 -17.75 10.44 2.43
C GLN A 158 -19.25 10.74 2.23
N GLY A 159 -20.00 10.88 3.32
CA GLY A 159 -21.43 11.26 3.26
C GLY A 159 -22.38 10.24 2.62
N GLY A 160 -21.97 8.98 2.47
CA GLY A 160 -22.88 7.86 2.22
C GLY A 160 -23.33 7.59 0.77
N LYS A 161 -22.74 8.21 -0.26
CA LYS A 161 -23.11 7.91 -1.67
C LYS A 161 -21.97 7.63 -2.63
N SER A 162 -20.76 8.12 -2.36
CA SER A 162 -19.60 7.89 -3.22
C SER A 162 -18.47 7.31 -2.39
N VAL A 163 -18.01 6.12 -2.78
CA VAL A 163 -16.79 5.54 -2.23
C VAL A 163 -15.59 6.31 -2.77
N ALA A 164 -14.60 6.53 -1.91
CA ALA A 164 -13.31 7.08 -2.28
C ALA A 164 -12.48 5.99 -3.00
N LEU A 165 -12.86 5.69 -4.24
CA LEU A 165 -12.13 4.85 -5.18
C LEU A 165 -12.22 5.53 -6.55
N GLN A 166 -11.08 5.88 -7.12
CA GLN A 166 -10.96 6.52 -8.41
C GLN A 166 -9.95 5.74 -9.24
N ILE A 167 -10.23 5.56 -10.52
CA ILE A 167 -9.38 4.84 -11.45
C ILE A 167 -9.29 5.69 -12.70
N ALA A 168 -8.08 5.94 -13.19
CA ALA A 168 -7.89 6.70 -14.41
C ALA A 168 -8.55 6.00 -15.61
N ASP A 169 -9.21 6.77 -16.47
CA ASP A 169 -9.84 6.22 -17.67
C ASP A 169 -8.80 5.75 -18.69
N GLN A 170 -7.68 6.47 -18.79
CA GLN A 170 -6.61 6.22 -19.75
C GLN A 170 -5.36 5.66 -19.06
N PRO A 171 -4.61 4.77 -19.73
CA PRO A 171 -3.34 4.28 -19.22
C PRO A 171 -2.30 5.40 -19.22
N THR A 172 -1.36 5.29 -18.29
CA THR A 172 -0.11 6.07 -18.27
C THR A 172 0.97 5.25 -18.97
N ILE A 173 1.59 5.86 -19.98
CA ILE A 173 2.75 5.29 -20.68
C ILE A 173 4.00 5.70 -19.90
N ILE A 174 4.77 4.71 -19.44
CA ILE A 174 5.93 4.94 -18.57
C ILE A 174 7.11 5.55 -19.30
N ALA A 175 7.38 5.03 -20.50
CA ALA A 175 8.37 5.58 -21.41
C ALA A 175 8.01 5.19 -22.85
N PRO A 176 8.43 5.97 -23.86
CA PRO A 176 8.13 5.67 -25.27
C PRO A 176 8.58 4.28 -25.75
N ASN A 177 9.56 3.68 -25.09
CA ASN A 177 10.19 2.41 -25.48
C ASN A 177 9.88 1.26 -24.52
N ILE A 178 8.98 1.45 -23.55
CA ILE A 178 8.59 0.41 -22.59
C ILE A 178 7.13 0.05 -22.88
N ASP A 179 6.89 -1.19 -23.29
CA ASP A 179 5.55 -1.72 -23.56
C ASP A 179 4.82 -2.14 -22.26
N VAL A 180 4.89 -1.28 -21.25
CA VAL A 180 4.19 -1.45 -19.98
C VAL A 180 3.26 -0.26 -19.81
N GLN A 181 1.97 -0.57 -19.76
CA GLN A 181 0.91 0.39 -19.48
C GLN A 181 0.35 0.14 -18.09
N VAL A 182 0.23 1.20 -17.31
CA VAL A 182 -0.34 1.16 -15.96
C VAL A 182 -1.43 2.20 -15.80
N PHE A 183 -2.35 1.96 -14.88
CA PHE A 183 -3.43 2.90 -14.58
C PHE A 183 -3.24 3.47 -13.19
N GLN A 184 -3.44 4.77 -13.06
CA GLN A 184 -3.50 5.40 -11.75
C GLN A 184 -4.80 4.99 -11.05
N VAL A 185 -4.67 4.53 -9.81
CA VAL A 185 -5.75 4.23 -8.89
C VAL A 185 -5.54 5.03 -7.63
N TYR A 186 -6.59 5.67 -7.14
CA TYR A 186 -6.63 6.31 -5.84
C TYR A 186 -7.73 5.68 -5.00
N PHE A 187 -7.45 5.40 -3.73
CA PHE A 187 -8.47 4.98 -2.80
C PHE A 187 -8.18 5.44 -1.37
N GLU A 188 -9.24 5.56 -0.59
CA GLU A 188 -9.17 5.79 0.85
C GLU A 188 -9.79 4.61 1.58
N ILE A 189 -9.10 4.13 2.60
CA ILE A 189 -9.58 3.06 3.48
C ILE A 189 -9.69 3.58 4.91
N VAL A 190 -10.80 3.24 5.58
CA VAL A 190 -10.99 3.44 7.02
C VAL A 190 -10.98 2.09 7.72
N PRO A 191 -10.59 2.03 9.00
CA PRO A 191 -10.50 0.75 9.70
C PRO A 191 -11.90 0.15 9.87
N GLY A 192 -11.96 -1.18 9.84
CA GLY A 192 -13.19 -1.91 10.14
C GLY A 192 -13.61 -1.71 11.60
N ALA A 193 -14.90 -1.86 11.88
CA ALA A 193 -15.40 -1.82 13.25
C ALA A 193 -14.76 -2.93 14.10
N ASN A 194 -14.37 -2.60 15.33
CA ASN A 194 -13.75 -3.51 16.29
C ASN A 194 -12.42 -4.15 15.83
N ALA A 195 -11.72 -3.53 14.88
CA ALA A 195 -10.40 -3.94 14.45
C ALA A 195 -9.33 -2.95 14.91
N THR A 196 -8.15 -3.44 15.25
CA THR A 196 -6.96 -2.62 15.53
C THR A 196 -5.77 -3.21 14.81
N TYR A 197 -4.92 -2.34 14.27
CA TYR A 197 -3.73 -2.71 13.52
C TYR A 197 -2.56 -1.85 14.00
N ALA A 198 -1.37 -2.43 14.04
CA ALA A 198 -0.14 -1.70 14.23
C ALA A 198 0.43 -1.32 12.86
N LEU A 199 0.74 -0.05 12.68
CA LEU A 199 1.41 0.49 11.49
C LEU A 199 2.83 0.88 11.88
N ARG A 200 3.82 0.34 11.19
CA ARG A 200 5.22 0.76 11.37
C ARG A 200 5.46 1.99 10.50
N PHE A 201 6.14 2.97 11.08
CA PHE A 201 6.72 4.10 10.38
C PHE A 201 8.20 4.30 10.76
N ALA A 202 8.94 5.14 10.04
CA ALA A 202 10.27 5.58 10.44
C ALA A 202 10.59 6.99 9.90
N GLN A 203 11.48 7.72 10.56
CA GLN A 203 12.03 9.01 10.08
C GLN A 203 13.50 8.91 9.65
N GLY A 204 14.00 7.68 9.50
CA GLY A 204 15.39 7.34 9.26
C GLY A 204 15.67 5.92 9.74
N LYS A 205 16.86 5.40 9.44
CA LYS A 205 17.22 4.00 9.73
C LYS A 205 17.14 3.65 11.21
N THR A 206 17.51 4.59 12.09
CA THR A 206 17.60 4.38 13.55
C THR A 206 16.40 4.93 14.32
N LYS A 207 15.39 5.47 13.62
CA LYS A 207 14.23 6.13 14.25
C LYS A 207 12.90 5.49 13.80
N PRO A 208 12.71 4.16 13.97
CA PRO A 208 11.42 3.54 13.74
C PRO A 208 10.43 3.84 14.87
N PHE A 209 9.14 3.87 14.55
CA PHE A 209 8.07 3.97 15.53
C PHE A 209 6.82 3.23 15.04
N VAL A 210 5.93 2.90 15.96
CA VAL A 210 4.69 2.18 15.66
C VAL A 210 3.50 3.00 16.13
N LYS A 211 2.43 3.00 15.35
CA LYS A 211 1.15 3.62 15.73
C LYS A 211 -0.01 2.66 15.51
N GLY A 212 -1.03 2.78 16.36
CA GLY A 212 -2.28 2.06 16.21
C GLY A 212 -3.21 2.71 15.19
N TRP A 213 -3.91 1.89 14.42
CA TRP A 213 -4.97 2.26 13.50
C TRP A 213 -6.20 1.37 13.72
N GLY A 214 -7.38 1.95 13.82
CA GLY A 214 -8.60 1.28 14.28
C GLY A 214 -8.81 1.34 15.79
N LEU A 215 -10.01 0.98 16.22
CA LEU A 215 -10.43 0.95 17.62
C LEU A 215 -11.18 -0.34 17.91
N GLN A 216 -10.83 -0.98 19.03
CA GLN A 216 -11.58 -2.09 19.59
C GLN A 216 -12.44 -1.57 20.74
N VAL A 217 -13.76 -1.71 20.64
CA VAL A 217 -14.65 -1.28 21.73
C VAL A 217 -14.45 -2.23 22.91
N GLY A 218 -13.99 -1.70 24.05
CA GLY A 218 -13.82 -2.47 25.27
C GLY A 218 -15.17 -3.02 25.76
N LYS A 219 -15.24 -4.32 26.06
CA LYS A 219 -16.32 -4.84 26.89
C LYS A 219 -16.19 -4.17 28.25
N ILE A 220 -17.12 -3.29 28.62
CA ILE A 220 -17.22 -2.81 30.00
C ILE A 220 -17.37 -4.07 30.86
N ALA A 221 -16.43 -4.32 31.76
CA ALA A 221 -16.54 -5.38 32.74
C ALA A 221 -17.82 -5.13 33.55
N LYS A 222 -18.77 -6.06 33.49
CA LYS A 222 -20.06 -5.99 34.21
C LYS A 222 -19.90 -5.88 35.74
N ASP A 223 -18.69 -6.07 36.27
CA ASP A 223 -18.43 -6.20 37.70
C ASP A 223 -18.24 -4.87 38.45
N LYS A 224 -18.46 -3.71 37.80
CA LYS A 224 -18.38 -2.38 38.47
C LYS A 224 -19.72 -1.67 38.68
N LEU A 225 -20.85 -2.35 38.48
CA LEU A 225 -22.18 -1.79 38.75
C LEU A 225 -22.84 -2.34 40.03
N ALA A 226 -22.06 -3.00 40.89
CA ALA A 226 -22.50 -3.41 42.22
C ALA A 226 -21.50 -2.90 43.28
N SER A 227 -21.59 -1.60 43.58
CA SER A 227 -21.08 -1.03 44.83
C SER A 227 -21.97 0.13 45.25
#